data_AF-A0A0W0R4Z3-F1
#
_entry.id   AF-A0A0W0R4Z3-F1
#
_cell.length_a   1.000
_cell.length_b   1.000
_cell.length_c   1.000
_cell.angle_alpha   90.00
_cell.angle_beta   90.00
_cell.angle_gamma   90.00
#
_symmetry.space_group_name_H-M   'P 1'
#
loop_
_entity.id
_entity.type
_entity.pdbx_description
1 polymer ?
#
loop_
_entity_poly.entity_id
_entity_poly.type
_entity_poly.pdbx_seq_one_letter_code
_entity_poly.pdbx_strand_id
1 'polypeptide(L)'
;MPKNKHYECYPKDFNSAESYYCAFQAIPKGTNSLSLFGIQLGLLAEDVALDLFNNLSPEIRELSLAKNGFGDQPVAHLQRILSNRRSIVGLDISWNNLGNHNGRDLSTALAGLSCLNELNLGWNELCLMETQDLALFLAQLNDSINKVILAGNNLSKKSGSELATIISSIKSAKILDLSENDLGSLIEIDLDQAFAAIGSNVQFLIFRGNNIGTHTRNNLGTVLSKLPQNIIALDLQANNLPFIPLENLSKFKNSAPFIKEIYLSKEELERMPTESWMATKNIFPNLERIYLIDNAQKITTLNFRKRIEILEKDSNYSISLSR
;
A
#
# COMPACT_ATOMS: atom_id res chain seq x y z
N MET A 1 -21.64 -12.20 7.82
CA MET A 1 -20.82 -12.11 6.60
C MET A 1 -20.66 -13.51 6.04
N PRO A 2 -20.95 -13.79 4.77
CA PRO A 2 -20.57 -15.08 4.19
C PRO A 2 -19.05 -15.19 4.33
N LYS A 3 -18.54 -16.28 4.90
CA LYS A 3 -17.10 -16.51 5.01
C LYS A 3 -16.52 -16.40 3.60
N ASN A 4 -15.55 -15.51 3.38
CA ASN A 4 -14.79 -15.51 2.14
C ASN A 4 -14.21 -16.91 1.96
N LYS A 5 -14.62 -17.57 0.88
CA LYS A 5 -14.09 -18.88 0.49
C LYS A 5 -12.85 -18.58 -0.35
N HIS A 6 -11.74 -18.47 0.35
CA HIS A 6 -10.42 -18.31 -0.26
C HIS A 6 -9.93 -19.67 -0.77
N TYR A 7 -9.32 -19.66 -1.95
CA TYR A 7 -8.68 -20.82 -2.55
C TYR A 7 -7.38 -20.43 -3.24
N GLU A 8 -6.33 -21.20 -2.98
CA GLU A 8 -5.06 -21.11 -3.70
C GLU A 8 -5.04 -22.23 -4.74
N CYS A 9 -4.93 -21.87 -6.01
CA CYS A 9 -4.89 -22.82 -7.11
C CYS A 9 -3.43 -23.01 -7.55
N TYR A 10 -2.99 -24.27 -7.60
CA TYR A 10 -1.63 -24.64 -7.92
C TYR A 10 -1.57 -25.87 -8.84
N PRO A 11 -1.21 -25.70 -10.13
CA PRO A 11 -0.89 -26.81 -11.02
C PRO A 11 0.30 -27.63 -10.50
N LYS A 12 0.28 -28.94 -10.73
CA LYS A 12 1.37 -29.84 -10.26
C LYS A 12 2.62 -29.79 -11.14
N ASP A 13 2.42 -29.45 -12.40
CA ASP A 13 3.43 -29.26 -13.43
C ASP A 13 3.10 -27.99 -14.21
N PHE A 14 4.07 -27.08 -14.34
CA PHE A 14 3.90 -25.80 -15.03
C PHE A 14 4.15 -25.91 -16.54
N ASN A 15 4.63 -27.05 -17.03
CA ASN A 15 4.88 -27.31 -18.44
C ASN A 15 3.76 -28.11 -19.14
N SER A 16 2.71 -28.49 -18.41
CA SER A 16 1.58 -29.27 -18.94
C SER A 16 0.28 -28.49 -18.84
N ALA A 17 -0.36 -28.21 -19.98
CA ALA A 17 -1.68 -27.58 -20.00
C ALA A 17 -2.72 -28.42 -19.23
N GLU A 18 -2.66 -29.76 -19.31
CA GLU A 18 -3.54 -30.66 -18.56
C GLU A 18 -3.44 -30.46 -17.04
N SER A 19 -2.23 -30.20 -16.54
CA SER A 19 -2.01 -29.90 -15.12
C SER A 19 -2.72 -28.61 -14.69
N TYR A 20 -2.73 -27.57 -15.54
CA TYR A 20 -3.52 -26.36 -15.28
C TYR A 20 -5.02 -26.63 -15.32
N TYR A 21 -5.50 -27.35 -16.33
CA TYR A 21 -6.93 -27.70 -16.42
C TYR A 21 -7.38 -28.48 -15.19
N CYS A 22 -6.59 -29.46 -14.72
CA CYS A 22 -6.89 -30.20 -13.50
C CYS A 22 -6.94 -29.29 -12.27
N ALA A 23 -6.00 -28.35 -12.12
CA ALA A 23 -5.97 -27.43 -11.00
C ALA A 23 -7.16 -26.46 -11.01
N PHE A 24 -7.52 -25.93 -12.19
CA PHE A 24 -8.67 -25.03 -12.35
C PHE A 24 -10.01 -25.75 -12.14
N GLN A 25 -10.14 -27.00 -12.62
CA GLN A 25 -11.31 -27.83 -12.35
C GLN A 25 -11.48 -28.17 -10.86
N ALA A 26 -10.38 -28.22 -10.11
CA ALA A 26 -10.41 -28.47 -8.68
C ALA A 26 -10.85 -27.25 -7.84
N ILE A 27 -10.98 -26.05 -8.44
CA ILE A 27 -11.44 -24.85 -7.73
C ILE A 27 -12.86 -25.09 -7.18
N PRO A 28 -13.06 -25.01 -5.85
CA PRO A 28 -14.37 -25.29 -5.25
C PRO A 28 -15.46 -24.33 -5.72
N LYS A 29 -16.67 -24.86 -5.94
CA LYS A 29 -17.85 -24.02 -6.19
C LYS A 29 -18.10 -23.05 -5.03
N GLY A 30 -18.43 -21.80 -5.34
CA GLY A 30 -18.59 -20.73 -4.35
C GLY A 30 -17.30 -20.02 -3.95
N THR A 31 -16.15 -20.35 -4.55
CA THR A 31 -14.90 -19.59 -4.37
C THR A 31 -15.13 -18.15 -4.78
N ASN A 32 -14.91 -17.22 -3.85
CA ASN A 32 -15.06 -15.79 -4.08
C ASN A 32 -13.72 -15.04 -3.97
N SER A 33 -12.69 -15.70 -3.45
CA SER A 33 -11.32 -15.21 -3.42
C SER A 33 -10.39 -16.28 -3.97
N LEU A 34 -9.73 -15.99 -5.09
CA LEU A 34 -8.87 -16.93 -5.79
C LEU A 34 -7.45 -16.37 -5.88
N SER A 35 -6.47 -17.15 -5.42
CA SER A 35 -5.05 -16.90 -5.66
C SER A 35 -4.52 -17.81 -6.76
N LEU A 36 -3.95 -17.19 -7.78
CA LEU A 36 -3.19 -17.81 -8.86
C LEU A 36 -1.73 -17.35 -8.76
N PHE A 37 -1.21 -17.25 -7.53
CA PHE A 37 0.13 -16.75 -7.27
C PHE A 37 1.19 -17.66 -7.87
N GLY A 38 2.10 -17.11 -8.69
CA GLY A 38 3.32 -17.83 -9.04
C GLY A 38 3.14 -19.00 -9.99
N ILE A 39 1.99 -19.14 -10.65
CA ILE A 39 1.69 -20.28 -11.53
C ILE A 39 2.02 -20.00 -13.00
N GLN A 40 2.88 -19.02 -13.30
CA GLN A 40 3.39 -18.75 -14.65
C GLN A 40 2.31 -18.49 -15.72
N LEU A 41 1.14 -17.96 -15.36
CA LEU A 41 0.04 -17.72 -16.30
C LEU A 41 0.42 -16.86 -17.50
N GLY A 42 1.31 -15.87 -17.32
CA GLY A 42 1.78 -15.04 -18.42
C GLY A 42 2.54 -15.85 -19.46
N LEU A 43 3.24 -16.90 -19.05
CA LEU A 43 4.08 -17.73 -19.93
C LEU A 43 3.29 -18.83 -20.66
N LEU A 44 2.01 -19.02 -20.34
CA LEU A 44 1.17 -19.96 -21.04
C LEU A 44 0.87 -19.50 -22.46
N ALA A 45 0.58 -20.47 -23.34
CA ALA A 45 -0.05 -20.17 -24.61
C ALA A 45 -1.37 -19.41 -24.36
N GLU A 46 -1.59 -18.37 -25.16
CA GLU A 46 -2.66 -17.41 -24.94
C GLU A 46 -4.06 -18.06 -24.92
N ASP A 47 -4.27 -19.04 -25.79
CA ASP A 47 -5.51 -19.81 -25.90
C ASP A 47 -5.77 -20.67 -24.66
N VAL A 48 -4.72 -21.28 -24.10
CA VAL A 48 -4.81 -22.04 -22.84
C VAL A 48 -5.18 -21.11 -21.68
N ALA A 49 -4.48 -19.98 -21.52
CA ALA A 49 -4.79 -19.02 -20.48
C ALA A 49 -6.23 -18.48 -20.61
N LEU A 50 -6.67 -18.19 -21.83
CA LEU A 50 -8.01 -17.72 -22.10
C LEU A 50 -9.08 -18.79 -21.78
N ASP A 51 -8.86 -20.05 -22.14
CA ASP A 51 -9.81 -21.13 -21.86
C ASP A 51 -9.94 -21.38 -20.35
N LEU A 52 -8.81 -21.41 -19.62
CA LEU A 52 -8.80 -21.50 -18.16
C LEU A 52 -9.65 -20.39 -17.53
N PHE A 53 -9.49 -19.16 -18.00
CA PHE A 53 -10.26 -18.04 -17.53
C PHE A 53 -11.74 -18.15 -17.95
N ASN A 54 -12.08 -18.49 -19.18
CA ASN A 54 -13.48 -18.61 -19.59
C ASN A 54 -14.30 -19.57 -18.72
N ASN A 55 -13.64 -20.56 -18.11
CA ASN A 55 -14.25 -21.53 -17.20
C ASN A 55 -14.21 -21.13 -15.71
N LEU A 56 -13.58 -19.99 -15.34
CA LEU A 56 -13.59 -19.48 -13.97
C LEU A 56 -14.98 -18.98 -13.56
N SER A 57 -15.33 -19.24 -12.29
CA SER A 57 -16.61 -18.80 -11.73
C SER A 57 -16.77 -17.27 -11.78
N PRO A 58 -17.93 -16.76 -12.22
CA PRO A 58 -18.24 -15.32 -12.14
C PRO A 58 -18.50 -14.84 -10.70
N GLU A 59 -18.50 -15.74 -9.71
CA GLU A 59 -18.62 -15.40 -8.29
C GLU A 59 -17.30 -14.91 -7.67
N ILE A 60 -16.18 -15.05 -8.38
CA ILE A 60 -14.89 -14.50 -7.93
C ILE A 60 -15.01 -12.98 -7.82
N ARG A 61 -14.56 -12.45 -6.69
CA ARG A 61 -14.57 -11.03 -6.31
C ARG A 61 -13.14 -10.56 -6.02
N GLU A 62 -12.33 -11.39 -5.37
CA GLU A 62 -10.92 -11.14 -5.11
C GLU A 62 -10.08 -12.07 -6.00
N LEU A 63 -9.15 -11.51 -6.77
CA LEU A 63 -8.29 -12.27 -7.66
C LEU A 63 -6.83 -11.84 -7.49
N SER A 64 -5.96 -12.76 -7.07
CA SER A 64 -4.51 -12.56 -7.14
C SER A 64 -3.95 -13.28 -8.36
N LEU A 65 -3.31 -12.49 -9.22
CA LEU A 65 -2.53 -12.86 -10.38
C LEU A 65 -1.05 -12.52 -10.15
N ALA A 66 -0.63 -12.38 -8.90
CA ALA A 66 0.72 -11.98 -8.58
C ALA A 66 1.76 -13.02 -9.04
N LYS A 67 2.94 -12.54 -9.45
CA LYS A 67 4.07 -13.41 -9.85
C LYS A 67 3.78 -14.33 -11.04
N ASN A 68 3.13 -13.84 -12.09
CA ASN A 68 2.81 -14.62 -13.28
C ASN A 68 3.57 -14.19 -14.54
N GLY A 69 4.46 -13.19 -14.47
CA GLY A 69 5.30 -12.78 -15.59
C GLY A 69 4.56 -12.01 -16.68
N PHE A 70 3.45 -11.33 -16.36
CA PHE A 70 2.67 -10.59 -17.37
C PHE A 70 3.42 -9.42 -18.04
N GLY A 71 4.45 -8.89 -17.39
CA GLY A 71 5.34 -7.86 -17.92
C GLY A 71 6.33 -8.37 -18.97
N ASP A 72 6.56 -9.68 -19.04
CA ASP A 72 7.49 -10.29 -19.99
C ASP A 72 6.79 -10.72 -21.29
N GLN A 73 5.50 -10.40 -21.41
CA GLN A 73 4.59 -10.90 -22.44
C GLN A 73 3.74 -9.76 -23.01
N PRO A 74 3.23 -9.85 -24.25
CA PRO A 74 2.37 -8.81 -24.80
C PRO A 74 1.16 -8.56 -23.90
N VAL A 75 0.87 -7.29 -23.60
CA VAL A 75 -0.22 -6.87 -22.70
C VAL A 75 -1.59 -7.44 -23.07
N ALA A 76 -1.78 -7.81 -24.34
CA ALA A 76 -2.98 -8.49 -24.85
C ALA A 76 -3.33 -9.77 -24.05
N HIS A 77 -2.33 -10.47 -23.49
CA HIS A 77 -2.54 -11.62 -22.60
C HIS A 77 -3.31 -11.19 -21.35
N LEU A 78 -2.80 -10.18 -20.64
CA LEU A 78 -3.43 -9.63 -19.44
C LEU A 78 -4.82 -9.04 -19.76
N GLN A 79 -4.94 -8.31 -20.87
CA GLN A 79 -6.21 -7.74 -21.31
C GLN A 79 -7.27 -8.82 -21.55
N ARG A 80 -6.93 -9.91 -22.25
CA ARG A 80 -7.89 -10.97 -22.58
C ARG A 80 -8.40 -11.67 -21.33
N ILE A 81 -7.53 -12.04 -20.40
CA ILE A 81 -7.94 -12.71 -19.16
C ILE A 81 -8.80 -11.82 -18.24
N LEU A 82 -8.64 -10.49 -18.30
CA LEU A 82 -9.41 -9.52 -17.50
C LEU A 82 -10.68 -8.98 -18.18
N SER A 83 -10.78 -9.09 -19.51
CA SER A 83 -11.79 -8.41 -20.36
C SER A 83 -13.27 -8.58 -19.93
N ASN A 84 -13.61 -9.66 -19.24
CA ASN A 84 -14.97 -9.96 -18.78
C ASN A 84 -15.07 -10.19 -17.28
N ARG A 85 -14.19 -9.57 -16.49
CA ARG A 85 -14.10 -9.72 -15.03
C ARG A 85 -14.69 -8.54 -14.26
N ARG A 86 -15.85 -8.05 -14.73
CA ARG A 86 -16.54 -6.88 -14.18
C ARG A 86 -16.87 -6.99 -12.68
N SER A 87 -17.02 -8.22 -12.17
CA SER A 87 -17.36 -8.47 -10.78
C SER A 87 -16.18 -8.41 -9.81
N ILE A 88 -14.95 -8.32 -10.31
CA ILE A 88 -13.76 -8.23 -9.45
C ILE A 88 -13.79 -6.89 -8.71
N VAL A 89 -13.64 -6.98 -7.39
CA VAL A 89 -13.57 -5.84 -6.47
C VAL A 89 -12.17 -5.68 -5.88
N GLY A 90 -11.36 -6.73 -5.85
CA GLY A 90 -9.94 -6.63 -5.54
C GLY A 90 -9.07 -7.43 -6.51
N LEU A 91 -8.07 -6.77 -7.05
CA LEU A 91 -7.12 -7.33 -8.01
C LEU A 91 -5.71 -7.15 -7.48
N ASP A 92 -4.98 -8.25 -7.37
CA ASP A 92 -3.55 -8.24 -7.10
C ASP A 92 -2.78 -8.70 -8.33
N ILE A 93 -2.06 -7.78 -8.96
CA ILE A 93 -1.18 -8.03 -10.10
C ILE A 93 0.27 -7.68 -9.72
N SER A 94 0.63 -7.80 -8.45
CA SER A 94 2.00 -7.56 -7.96
C SER A 94 3.01 -8.56 -8.53
N TRP A 95 4.31 -8.22 -8.50
CA TRP A 95 5.39 -9.13 -8.94
C TRP A 95 5.28 -9.58 -10.41
N ASN A 96 4.81 -8.72 -11.30
CA ASN A 96 4.60 -9.06 -12.71
C ASN A 96 5.48 -8.25 -13.67
N ASN A 97 6.49 -7.50 -13.21
CA ASN A 97 7.35 -6.67 -14.06
C ASN A 97 6.56 -5.69 -14.95
N LEU A 98 5.41 -5.18 -14.47
CA LEU A 98 4.54 -4.34 -15.31
C LEU A 98 5.16 -3.00 -15.75
N GLY A 99 6.30 -2.61 -15.17
CA GLY A 99 7.13 -1.50 -15.64
C GLY A 99 7.67 -1.68 -17.07
N ASN A 100 7.64 -2.91 -17.61
CA ASN A 100 7.98 -3.20 -19.01
C ASN A 100 6.86 -2.82 -20.01
N HIS A 101 5.66 -2.51 -19.51
CA HIS A 101 4.53 -2.04 -20.32
C HIS A 101 4.41 -0.52 -20.28
N ASN A 102 3.71 0.05 -21.28
CA ASN A 102 3.26 1.44 -21.18
C ASN A 102 1.91 1.53 -20.46
N GLY A 103 1.58 2.73 -19.98
CA GLY A 103 0.39 2.97 -19.19
C GLY A 103 -0.92 2.89 -19.99
N ARG A 104 -0.90 3.20 -21.29
CA ARG A 104 -2.10 3.08 -22.15
C ARG A 104 -2.52 1.61 -22.29
N ASP A 105 -1.55 0.74 -22.44
CA ASP A 105 -1.75 -0.70 -22.55
C ASP A 105 -2.33 -1.28 -21.25
N LEU A 106 -1.77 -0.90 -20.09
CA LEU A 106 -2.33 -1.29 -18.80
C LEU A 106 -3.74 -0.74 -18.56
N SER A 107 -3.99 0.51 -18.97
CA SER A 107 -5.33 1.11 -18.88
C SER A 107 -6.35 0.30 -19.68
N THR A 108 -5.96 -0.10 -20.89
CA THR A 108 -6.79 -0.93 -21.78
C THR A 108 -7.03 -2.31 -21.18
N ALA A 109 -6.01 -2.92 -20.56
CA ALA A 109 -6.13 -4.22 -19.91
C ALA A 109 -7.10 -4.22 -18.72
N LEU A 110 -7.17 -3.12 -17.97
CA LEU A 110 -8.00 -3.00 -16.76
C LEU A 110 -9.35 -2.31 -17.00
N ALA A 111 -9.60 -1.76 -18.19
CA ALA A 111 -10.80 -0.98 -18.52
C ALA A 111 -12.14 -1.71 -18.23
N GLY A 112 -12.14 -3.05 -18.28
CA GLY A 112 -13.32 -3.89 -18.02
C GLY A 112 -13.67 -4.06 -16.54
N LEU A 113 -12.82 -3.61 -15.60
CA LEU A 113 -12.96 -3.87 -14.16
C LEU A 113 -13.74 -2.75 -13.45
N SER A 114 -14.99 -2.54 -13.85
CA SER A 114 -15.78 -1.38 -13.39
C SER A 114 -16.18 -1.40 -11.91
N CYS A 115 -16.07 -2.54 -11.22
CA CYS A 115 -16.34 -2.67 -9.78
C CYS A 115 -15.06 -2.74 -8.93
N LEU A 116 -13.88 -2.56 -9.54
CA LEU A 116 -12.61 -2.68 -8.84
C LEU A 116 -12.50 -1.60 -7.76
N ASN A 117 -12.26 -2.04 -6.52
CA ASN A 117 -12.16 -1.22 -5.32
C ASN A 117 -10.74 -1.23 -4.73
N GLU A 118 -10.03 -2.36 -4.82
CA GLU A 118 -8.64 -2.51 -4.38
C GLU A 118 -7.77 -2.96 -5.55
N LEU A 119 -6.68 -2.24 -5.79
CA LEU A 119 -5.70 -2.59 -6.82
C LEU A 119 -4.30 -2.66 -6.22
N ASN A 120 -3.70 -3.85 -6.27
CA ASN A 120 -2.31 -4.06 -5.89
C ASN A 120 -1.39 -4.15 -7.12
N LEU A 121 -0.53 -3.13 -7.25
CA LEU A 121 0.49 -2.99 -8.28
C LEU A 121 1.90 -3.11 -7.69
N GLY A 122 2.04 -3.65 -6.48
CA GLY A 122 3.34 -3.71 -5.81
C GLY A 122 4.38 -4.53 -6.58
N TRP A 123 5.67 -4.23 -6.39
CA TRP A 123 6.77 -5.03 -6.94
C TRP A 123 6.69 -5.23 -8.46
N ASN A 124 6.38 -4.18 -9.19
CA ASN A 124 6.25 -4.21 -10.64
C ASN A 124 7.30 -3.38 -11.37
N GLU A 125 8.30 -2.86 -10.65
CA GLU A 125 9.34 -1.99 -11.21
C GLU A 125 8.75 -0.78 -11.95
N LEU A 126 7.64 -0.23 -11.46
CA LEU A 126 6.94 0.89 -12.13
C LEU A 126 7.80 2.15 -12.31
N CYS A 127 8.93 2.26 -11.60
CA CYS A 127 9.95 3.28 -11.88
C CYS A 127 10.51 3.23 -13.32
N LEU A 128 10.45 2.08 -14.00
CA LEU A 128 10.92 1.91 -15.37
C LEU A 128 9.95 2.48 -16.41
N MET A 129 8.67 2.63 -16.05
CA MET A 129 7.66 3.20 -16.93
C MET A 129 7.87 4.70 -17.11
N GLU A 130 7.60 5.22 -18.30
CA GLU A 130 7.59 6.66 -18.53
C GLU A 130 6.60 7.36 -17.60
N THR A 131 7.00 8.52 -17.06
CA THR A 131 6.25 9.21 -15.99
C THR A 131 4.83 9.57 -16.45
N GLN A 132 4.68 10.04 -17.68
CA GLN A 132 3.40 10.41 -18.26
C GLN A 132 2.51 9.19 -18.50
N ASP A 133 3.11 8.05 -18.84
CA ASP A 133 2.37 6.81 -19.05
C ASP A 133 1.82 6.27 -17.72
N LEU A 134 2.64 6.21 -16.68
CA LEU A 134 2.20 5.78 -15.36
C LEU A 134 1.11 6.72 -14.81
N ALA A 135 1.30 8.03 -14.96
CA ALA A 135 0.30 9.01 -14.55
C ALA A 135 -1.01 8.88 -15.34
N LEU A 136 -0.93 8.62 -16.66
CA LEU A 136 -2.11 8.39 -17.50
C LEU A 136 -2.88 7.16 -17.02
N PHE A 137 -2.18 6.06 -16.74
CA PHE A 137 -2.78 4.82 -16.24
C PHE A 137 -3.51 5.03 -14.91
N LEU A 138 -2.83 5.63 -13.94
CA LEU A 138 -3.39 5.91 -12.63
C LEU A 138 -4.57 6.89 -12.68
N ALA A 139 -4.56 7.85 -13.61
CA ALA A 139 -5.67 8.77 -13.85
C ALA A 139 -6.91 8.12 -14.49
N GLN A 140 -6.75 6.97 -15.16
CA GLN A 140 -7.84 6.22 -15.81
C GLN A 140 -8.43 5.12 -14.91
N LEU A 141 -7.89 4.95 -13.70
CA LEU A 141 -8.48 4.09 -12.69
C LEU A 141 -9.91 4.54 -12.38
N ASN A 142 -10.82 3.58 -12.23
CA ASN A 142 -12.23 3.87 -12.02
C ASN A 142 -12.49 4.57 -10.67
N ASP A 143 -13.60 5.31 -10.60
CA ASP A 143 -13.96 6.11 -9.42
C ASP A 143 -14.32 5.29 -8.17
N SER A 144 -14.55 3.97 -8.32
CA SER A 144 -14.86 3.07 -7.19
C SER A 144 -13.61 2.60 -6.45
N ILE A 145 -12.41 2.86 -6.97
CA ILE A 145 -11.14 2.48 -6.33
C ILE A 145 -11.00 3.23 -4.99
N ASN A 146 -10.91 2.46 -3.92
CA ASN A 146 -10.69 2.93 -2.57
C ASN A 146 -9.24 2.73 -2.12
N LYS A 147 -8.54 1.71 -2.62
CA LYS A 147 -7.17 1.39 -2.22
C LYS A 147 -6.27 1.12 -3.42
N VAL A 148 -5.14 1.81 -3.48
CA VAL A 148 -4.08 1.59 -4.47
C VAL A 148 -2.78 1.26 -3.74
N ILE A 149 -2.15 0.14 -4.11
CA ILE A 149 -0.88 -0.29 -3.56
C ILE A 149 0.21 -0.17 -4.62
N LEU A 150 1.16 0.72 -4.37
CA LEU A 150 2.35 0.95 -5.19
C LEU A 150 3.63 0.48 -4.49
N ALA A 151 3.50 -0.40 -3.50
CA ALA A 151 4.62 -0.81 -2.67
C ALA A 151 5.77 -1.48 -3.48
N GLY A 152 7.03 -1.26 -3.13
CA GLY A 152 8.14 -2.02 -3.75
C GLY A 152 8.38 -1.71 -5.23
N ASN A 153 8.06 -0.50 -5.71
CA ASN A 153 8.20 -0.12 -7.11
C ASN A 153 9.45 0.72 -7.42
N ASN A 154 10.38 0.83 -6.47
CA ASN A 154 11.60 1.63 -6.57
C ASN A 154 11.31 3.09 -6.99
N LEU A 155 10.19 3.65 -6.51
CA LEU A 155 9.74 4.98 -6.91
C LEU A 155 10.76 6.09 -6.56
N SER A 156 11.67 5.88 -5.61
CA SER A 156 12.80 6.80 -5.34
C SER A 156 13.73 7.05 -6.54
N LYS A 157 13.67 6.22 -7.59
CA LYS A 157 14.40 6.45 -8.85
C LYS A 157 13.80 7.55 -9.73
N LYS A 158 12.59 8.00 -9.43
CA LYS A 158 11.93 9.15 -10.07
C LYS A 158 12.30 10.44 -9.32
N SER A 159 12.46 11.54 -10.05
CA SER A 159 12.63 12.86 -9.42
C SER A 159 11.36 13.28 -8.65
N GLY A 160 11.46 14.28 -7.77
CA GLY A 160 10.32 14.77 -7.00
C GLY A 160 9.16 15.25 -7.86
N SER A 161 9.47 15.92 -8.98
CA SER A 161 8.46 16.42 -9.92
C SER A 161 7.76 15.30 -10.70
N GLU A 162 8.48 14.23 -11.03
CA GLU A 162 7.91 13.04 -11.63
C GLU A 162 7.01 12.29 -10.63
N LEU A 163 7.48 12.11 -9.40
CA LEU A 163 6.67 11.51 -8.33
C LEU A 163 5.41 12.32 -8.04
N ALA A 164 5.53 13.66 -8.00
CA ALA A 164 4.38 14.53 -7.83
C ALA A 164 3.36 14.34 -8.97
N THR A 165 3.83 14.19 -10.21
CA THR A 165 2.97 13.92 -11.37
C THR A 165 2.26 12.56 -11.24
N ILE A 166 3.00 11.51 -10.83
CA ILE A 166 2.45 10.16 -10.63
C ILE A 166 1.44 10.15 -9.48
N ILE A 167 1.79 10.67 -8.31
CA ILE A 167 0.95 10.63 -7.11
C ILE A 167 -0.33 11.46 -7.30
N SER A 168 -0.21 12.67 -7.86
CA SER A 168 -1.37 13.54 -8.08
C SER A 168 -2.36 13.00 -9.11
N SER A 169 -1.97 12.01 -9.94
CA SER A 169 -2.86 11.36 -10.90
C SER A 169 -3.87 10.40 -10.24
N ILE A 170 -3.64 9.97 -8.99
CA ILE A 170 -4.52 9.05 -8.26
C ILE A 170 -5.71 9.82 -7.69
N LYS A 171 -6.85 9.82 -8.39
CA LYS A 171 -8.01 10.67 -8.06
C LYS A 171 -9.02 10.07 -7.09
N SER A 172 -9.16 8.75 -7.03
CA SER A 172 -10.26 8.09 -6.30
C SER A 172 -9.84 7.48 -4.95
N ALA A 173 -8.60 7.02 -4.83
CA ALA A 173 -8.16 6.21 -3.68
C ALA A 173 -8.21 6.97 -2.35
N LYS A 174 -8.78 6.35 -1.31
CA LYS A 174 -8.73 6.82 0.08
C LYS A 174 -7.53 6.24 0.85
N ILE A 175 -7.04 5.09 0.41
CA ILE A 175 -5.87 4.42 0.98
C ILE A 175 -4.81 4.37 -0.11
N LEU A 176 -3.67 4.99 0.14
CA LEU A 176 -2.53 4.97 -0.75
C LEU A 176 -1.36 4.29 -0.02
N ASP A 177 -0.84 3.23 -0.61
CA ASP A 177 0.32 2.52 -0.09
C ASP A 177 1.55 2.78 -0.97
N LEU A 178 2.52 3.49 -0.39
CA LEU A 178 3.82 3.82 -0.97
C LEU A 178 4.96 3.06 -0.27
N SER A 179 4.66 1.94 0.39
CA SER A 179 5.65 1.21 1.18
C SER A 179 6.84 0.73 0.35
N GLU A 180 8.00 0.56 0.97
CA GLU A 180 9.15 -0.11 0.36
C GLU A 180 9.60 0.49 -0.98
N ASN A 181 9.44 1.81 -1.15
CA ASN A 181 9.87 2.53 -2.34
C ASN A 181 11.19 3.28 -2.15
N ASP A 182 11.84 3.07 -1.01
CA ASP A 182 13.06 3.75 -0.58
C ASP A 182 12.95 5.29 -0.66
N LEU A 183 11.75 5.84 -0.44
CA LEU A 183 11.50 7.28 -0.62
C LEU A 183 12.30 8.16 0.36
N GLY A 184 12.80 7.59 1.46
CA GLY A 184 13.70 8.28 2.39
C GLY A 184 15.07 8.62 1.80
N SER A 185 15.49 8.00 0.69
CA SER A 185 16.76 8.31 0.00
C SER A 185 16.69 9.56 -0.88
N LEU A 186 15.48 10.06 -1.15
CA LEU A 186 15.26 11.31 -1.89
C LEU A 186 15.85 12.51 -1.13
N ILE A 187 16.26 13.51 -1.90
CA ILE A 187 16.63 14.82 -1.33
C ILE A 187 15.38 15.55 -0.83
N GLU A 188 15.57 16.50 0.10
CA GLU A 188 14.47 17.19 0.79
C GLU A 188 13.46 17.83 -0.19
N ILE A 189 13.94 18.53 -1.21
CA ILE A 189 13.06 19.18 -2.20
C ILE A 189 12.24 18.20 -3.02
N ASP A 190 12.78 17.03 -3.35
CA ASP A 190 12.08 16.02 -4.13
C ASP A 190 11.00 15.33 -3.29
N LEU A 191 11.34 15.05 -2.04
CA LEU A 191 10.44 14.47 -1.06
C LEU A 191 9.29 15.43 -0.74
N ASP A 192 9.58 16.72 -0.59
CA ASP A 192 8.58 17.78 -0.43
C ASP A 192 7.58 17.81 -1.58
N GLN A 193 8.07 17.75 -2.82
CA GLN A 193 7.24 17.74 -4.01
C GLN A 193 6.32 16.52 -4.06
N ALA A 194 6.87 15.33 -3.79
CA ALA A 194 6.11 14.07 -3.80
C ALA A 194 4.99 14.07 -2.74
N PHE A 195 5.29 14.50 -1.51
CA PHE A 195 4.32 14.51 -0.42
C PHE A 195 3.26 15.60 -0.56
N ALA A 196 3.62 16.78 -1.05
CA ALA A 196 2.67 17.86 -1.32
C ALA A 196 1.68 17.51 -2.46
N ALA A 197 2.04 16.56 -3.32
CA ALA A 197 1.21 16.10 -4.43
C ALA A 197 0.19 15.03 -4.05
N ILE A 198 0.22 14.50 -2.82
CA ILE A 198 -0.76 13.53 -2.34
C ILE A 198 -2.15 14.16 -2.42
N GLY A 199 -3.07 13.47 -3.10
CA GLY A 199 -4.42 13.98 -3.32
C GLY A 199 -5.23 14.12 -2.03
N SER A 200 -6.15 15.08 -2.00
CA SER A 200 -7.05 15.32 -0.86
C SER A 200 -8.10 14.20 -0.65
N ASN A 201 -8.15 13.24 -1.57
CA ASN A 201 -8.90 11.99 -1.44
C ASN A 201 -8.28 11.02 -0.43
N VAL A 202 -6.95 11.06 -0.22
CA VAL A 202 -6.22 10.07 0.59
C VAL A 202 -6.42 10.32 2.09
N GLN A 203 -7.04 9.39 2.79
CA GLN A 203 -7.27 9.45 4.24
C GLN A 203 -6.28 8.60 5.03
N PHE A 204 -5.75 7.55 4.41
CA PHE A 204 -4.73 6.68 5.00
C PHE A 204 -3.55 6.57 4.06
N LEU A 205 -2.41 7.10 4.49
CA LEU A 205 -1.13 6.89 3.83
C LEU A 205 -0.38 5.75 4.50
N ILE A 206 -0.04 4.71 3.73
CA ILE A 206 0.86 3.66 4.18
C ILE A 206 2.25 3.97 3.64
N PHE A 207 3.19 4.25 4.54
CA PHE A 207 4.54 4.68 4.20
C PHE A 207 5.60 3.74 4.79
N ARG A 208 5.23 2.47 5.04
CA ARG A 208 6.09 1.48 5.70
C ARG A 208 7.38 1.23 4.89
N GLY A 209 8.51 1.01 5.55
CA GLY A 209 9.70 0.52 4.84
C GLY A 209 10.38 1.52 3.91
N ASN A 210 10.30 2.83 4.18
CA ASN A 210 10.89 3.86 3.32
C ASN A 210 12.20 4.46 3.87
N ASN A 211 12.79 3.88 4.92
CA ASN A 211 14.10 4.27 5.46
C ASN A 211 14.21 5.76 5.83
N ILE A 212 13.12 6.40 6.26
CA ILE A 212 13.12 7.85 6.53
C ILE A 212 14.06 8.25 7.68
N GLY A 213 14.34 7.33 8.60
CA GLY A 213 15.12 7.59 9.81
C GLY A 213 16.63 7.38 9.68
N THR A 214 17.12 6.76 8.60
CA THR A 214 18.57 6.52 8.41
C THR A 214 19.29 7.69 7.76
N HIS A 215 18.57 8.70 7.27
CA HIS A 215 19.15 9.79 6.51
C HIS A 215 19.39 11.02 7.40
N THR A 216 20.59 11.59 7.34
CA THR A 216 21.06 12.68 8.21
C THR A 216 20.36 14.04 8.00
N ARG A 217 19.37 14.11 7.10
CA ARG A 217 18.78 15.36 6.58
C ARG A 217 17.41 15.74 7.15
N ASN A 218 16.96 15.11 8.25
CA ASN A 218 15.75 15.51 9.00
C ASN A 218 14.42 15.25 8.29
N ASN A 219 14.35 14.20 7.47
CA ASN A 219 13.28 14.04 6.49
C ASN A 219 11.88 13.83 7.09
N LEU A 220 11.75 13.19 8.26
CA LEU A 220 10.43 12.84 8.80
C LEU A 220 9.56 14.07 9.06
N GLY A 221 10.08 15.07 9.76
CA GLY A 221 9.27 16.23 10.11
C GLY A 221 8.94 17.14 8.93
N THR A 222 9.88 17.28 7.99
CA THR A 222 9.66 17.96 6.72
C THR A 222 8.55 17.26 5.93
N VAL A 223 8.64 15.94 5.75
CA VAL A 223 7.59 15.11 5.13
C VAL A 223 6.22 15.33 5.77
N LEU A 224 6.16 15.24 7.11
CA LEU A 224 4.90 15.36 7.83
C LEU A 224 4.28 16.75 7.69
N SER A 225 5.08 17.79 7.53
CA SER A 225 4.61 19.17 7.31
C SER A 225 3.96 19.40 5.94
N LYS A 226 4.26 18.54 4.95
CA LYS A 226 3.71 18.61 3.59
C LYS A 226 2.49 17.73 3.38
N LEU A 227 2.19 16.84 4.33
CA LEU A 227 1.05 15.95 4.21
C LEU A 227 -0.28 16.75 4.12
N PRO A 228 -1.18 16.37 3.21
CA PRO A 228 -2.54 16.90 3.18
C PRO A 228 -3.27 16.70 4.51
N GLN A 229 -4.01 17.73 4.95
CA GLN A 229 -4.70 17.73 6.24
C GLN A 229 -5.85 16.72 6.36
N ASN A 230 -6.28 16.13 5.25
CA ASN A 230 -7.29 15.06 5.21
C ASN A 230 -6.75 13.67 5.60
N ILE A 231 -5.43 13.52 5.76
CA ILE A 231 -4.83 12.25 6.17
C ILE A 231 -5.08 12.04 7.67
N ILE A 232 -5.92 11.07 8.00
CA ILE A 232 -6.30 10.74 9.38
C ILE A 232 -5.44 9.62 9.98
N ALA A 233 -4.89 8.76 9.12
CA ALA A 233 -4.10 7.60 9.50
C ALA A 233 -2.78 7.57 8.72
N LEU A 234 -1.69 7.23 9.41
CA LEU A 234 -0.37 7.15 8.83
C LEU A 234 0.37 5.89 9.31
N ASP A 235 0.83 5.07 8.36
CA ASP A 235 1.71 3.94 8.68
C ASP A 235 3.18 4.33 8.52
N LEU A 236 3.92 4.28 9.62
CA LEU A 236 5.36 4.55 9.70
C LEU A 236 6.16 3.32 10.12
N GLN A 237 5.62 2.11 10.00
CA GLN A 237 6.37 0.89 10.29
C GLN A 237 7.68 0.81 9.49
N ALA A 238 8.69 0.14 10.03
CA ALA A 238 9.96 -0.15 9.36
C ALA A 238 10.61 1.09 8.71
N ASN A 239 10.59 2.23 9.39
CA ASN A 239 11.14 3.48 8.87
C ASN A 239 12.44 3.91 9.55
N ASN A 240 13.03 3.02 10.36
CA ASN A 240 14.25 3.26 11.10
C ASN A 240 14.13 4.48 12.05
N LEU A 241 12.92 4.70 12.60
CA LEU A 241 12.62 5.84 13.46
C LEU A 241 13.58 6.02 14.66
N PRO A 242 14.09 4.95 15.32
CA PRO A 242 15.04 5.09 16.43
C PRO A 242 16.35 5.79 16.05
N PHE A 243 16.69 5.82 14.77
CA PHE A 243 17.92 6.43 14.27
C PHE A 243 17.77 7.93 13.99
N ILE A 244 16.56 8.49 14.10
CA ILE A 244 16.35 9.93 13.95
C ILE A 244 16.92 10.65 15.18
N PRO A 245 17.85 11.61 15.01
CA PRO A 245 18.38 12.38 16.13
C PRO A 245 17.28 13.14 16.89
N LEU A 246 17.34 13.15 18.22
CA LEU A 246 16.35 13.79 19.10
C LEU A 246 16.14 15.28 18.77
N GLU A 247 17.22 15.99 18.47
CA GLU A 247 17.20 17.40 18.08
C GLU A 247 16.34 17.66 16.84
N ASN A 248 16.21 16.66 15.96
CA ASN A 248 15.43 16.78 14.73
C ASN A 248 13.97 16.50 15.02
N LEU A 249 13.64 15.43 15.75
CA LEU A 249 12.27 15.15 16.18
C LEU A 249 11.65 16.34 16.94
N SER A 250 12.45 17.00 17.77
CA SER A 250 12.00 18.12 18.60
C SER A 250 11.59 19.38 17.81
N LYS A 251 12.15 19.58 16.60
CA LYS A 251 11.82 20.74 15.73
C LYS A 251 10.40 20.68 15.17
N PHE A 252 9.79 19.50 15.13
CA PHE A 252 8.51 19.26 14.44
C PHE A 252 7.37 19.00 15.41
N LYS A 253 7.51 19.47 16.64
CA LYS A 253 6.42 19.47 17.62
C LYS A 253 5.18 20.12 16.99
N ASN A 254 4.06 19.42 17.07
CA ASN A 254 2.76 19.83 16.55
C ASN A 254 2.67 20.00 15.02
N SER A 255 3.59 19.45 14.23
CA SER A 255 3.57 19.64 12.77
C SER A 255 2.50 18.82 12.03
N ALA A 256 1.98 17.75 12.63
CA ALA A 256 0.94 16.91 12.05
C ALA A 256 -0.31 16.79 12.94
N PRO A 257 -1.03 17.91 13.20
CA PRO A 257 -2.17 17.95 14.13
C PRO A 257 -3.42 17.22 13.59
N PHE A 258 -3.47 16.91 12.31
CA PHE A 258 -4.61 16.27 11.66
C PHE A 258 -4.61 14.73 11.80
N ILE A 259 -3.44 14.13 12.09
CA ILE A 259 -3.30 12.68 12.21
C ILE A 259 -3.88 12.20 13.55
N LYS A 260 -4.78 11.21 13.47
CA LYS A 260 -5.46 10.58 14.61
C LYS A 260 -4.98 9.18 14.89
N GLU A 261 -4.46 8.50 13.88
CA GLU A 261 -3.96 7.13 13.99
C GLU A 261 -2.55 7.03 13.43
N ILE A 262 -1.66 6.38 14.16
CA ILE A 262 -0.35 5.98 13.63
C ILE A 262 -0.13 4.48 13.82
N TYR A 263 0.52 3.87 12.83
CA TYR A 263 0.95 2.49 12.85
C TYR A 263 2.48 2.48 12.93
N LEU A 264 3.03 1.74 13.89
CA LEU A 264 4.46 1.72 14.21
C LEU A 264 4.95 0.29 14.43
N SER A 265 6.20 0.03 14.07
CA SER A 265 6.84 -1.24 14.39
C SER A 265 7.13 -1.30 15.89
N LYS A 266 6.65 -2.36 16.55
CA LYS A 266 6.86 -2.55 17.99
C LYS A 266 8.34 -2.61 18.32
N GLU A 267 9.11 -3.32 17.51
CA GLU A 267 10.54 -3.54 17.70
C GLU A 267 11.37 -2.27 17.46
N GLU A 268 10.92 -1.38 16.58
CA GLU A 268 11.55 -0.06 16.44
C GLU A 268 11.30 0.77 17.69
N LEU A 269 10.06 0.80 18.16
CA LEU A 269 9.71 1.55 19.37
C LEU A 269 10.47 1.05 20.61
N GLU A 270 10.66 -0.26 20.76
CA GLU A 270 11.43 -0.85 21.87
C GLU A 270 12.91 -0.43 21.87
N ARG A 271 13.48 -0.12 20.70
CA ARG A 271 14.86 0.38 20.57
C ARG A 271 14.96 1.90 20.68
N MET A 272 13.83 2.61 20.68
CA MET A 272 13.80 4.06 20.68
C MET A 272 14.03 4.62 22.10
N PRO A 273 14.98 5.55 22.31
CA PRO A 273 15.12 6.24 23.59
C PRO A 273 13.82 6.93 24.00
N THR A 274 13.52 6.98 25.31
CA THR A 274 12.26 7.56 25.81
C THR A 274 12.06 9.01 25.38
N GLU A 275 13.11 9.83 25.38
CA GLU A 275 13.06 11.22 24.92
C GLU A 275 12.73 11.31 23.43
N SER A 276 13.35 10.47 22.59
CA SER A 276 13.07 10.39 21.16
C SER A 276 11.63 9.93 20.89
N TRP A 277 11.14 8.95 21.66
CA TRP A 277 9.74 8.54 21.58
C TRP A 277 8.79 9.69 21.94
N MET A 278 9.06 10.40 23.04
CA MET A 278 8.25 11.54 23.45
C MET A 278 8.26 12.66 22.42
N ALA A 279 9.43 12.95 21.82
CA ALA A 279 9.54 13.93 20.73
C ALA A 279 8.73 13.48 19.50
N THR A 280 8.82 12.21 19.10
CA THR A 280 8.03 11.63 18.00
C THR A 280 6.53 11.75 18.27
N LYS A 281 6.08 11.39 19.47
CA LYS A 281 4.68 11.52 19.87
C LYS A 281 4.20 12.96 19.80
N ASN A 282 5.05 13.92 20.20
CA ASN A 282 4.73 15.35 20.17
C ASN A 282 4.57 15.92 18.76
N ILE A 283 4.96 15.20 17.72
CA ILE A 283 4.65 15.57 16.32
C ILE A 283 3.14 15.49 16.05
N PHE A 284 2.44 14.56 16.72
CA PHE A 284 1.02 14.23 16.52
C PHE A 284 0.18 14.64 17.75
N PRO A 285 -0.17 15.93 17.92
CA PRO A 285 -0.80 16.43 19.14
C PRO A 285 -2.22 15.90 19.37
N ASN A 286 -2.93 15.48 18.31
CA ASN A 286 -4.33 15.01 18.38
C ASN A 286 -4.47 13.49 18.19
N LEU A 287 -3.41 12.74 18.47
CA LEU A 287 -3.37 11.30 18.28
C LEU A 287 -4.38 10.58 19.20
N GLU A 288 -5.26 9.78 18.60
CA GLU A 288 -6.27 9.00 19.33
C GLU A 288 -5.80 7.57 19.58
N ARG A 289 -5.12 6.97 18.60
CA ARG A 289 -4.73 5.56 18.57
C ARG A 289 -3.31 5.37 18.04
N ILE A 290 -2.54 4.51 18.70
CA ILE A 290 -1.32 3.91 18.14
C ILE A 290 -1.56 2.42 17.96
N TYR A 291 -1.24 1.93 16.78
CA TYR A 291 -1.18 0.50 16.49
C TYR A 291 0.28 0.09 16.46
N LEU A 292 0.69 -0.73 17.43
CA LEU A 292 2.00 -1.36 17.45
C LEU A 292 1.89 -2.72 16.78
N ILE A 293 2.65 -2.93 15.72
CA ILE A 293 2.68 -4.17 14.96
C ILE A 293 4.03 -4.84 15.19
N ASP A 294 3.99 -6.08 15.63
CA ASP A 294 5.21 -6.88 15.78
C ASP A 294 5.55 -7.64 14.49
N ASN A 295 6.73 -8.26 14.47
CA ASN A 295 7.19 -9.05 13.32
C ASN A 295 6.26 -10.22 12.95
N ALA A 296 5.41 -10.68 13.88
CA ALA A 296 4.40 -11.71 13.65
C ALA A 296 3.05 -11.13 13.16
N GLN A 297 3.02 -9.85 12.76
CA GLN A 297 1.83 -9.11 12.33
C GLN A 297 0.74 -8.98 13.41
N LYS A 298 1.09 -9.21 14.68
CA LYS A 298 0.13 -9.03 15.78
C LYS A 298 0.04 -7.55 16.12
N ILE A 299 -1.21 -7.07 16.17
CA ILE A 299 -1.52 -5.67 16.48
C ILE A 299 -1.80 -5.51 17.97
N THR A 300 -1.12 -4.56 18.59
CA THR A 300 -1.41 -4.03 19.93
C THR A 300 -1.88 -2.59 19.82
N THR A 301 -3.10 -2.30 20.27
CA THR A 301 -3.67 -0.95 20.21
C THR A 301 -3.48 -0.20 21.53
N LEU A 302 -2.88 0.98 21.47
CA LEU A 302 -2.79 1.93 22.58
C LEU A 302 -3.81 3.05 22.36
N ASN A 303 -4.80 3.17 23.25
CA ASN A 303 -5.86 4.17 23.18
C ASN A 303 -5.58 5.35 24.12
N PHE A 304 -5.55 6.58 23.60
CA PHE A 304 -5.24 7.75 24.44
C PHE A 304 -6.44 8.34 25.18
N ARG A 305 -7.67 8.17 24.67
CA ARG A 305 -8.88 8.68 25.35
C ARG A 305 -9.13 8.07 26.74
N LYS A 306 -8.63 6.85 27.00
CA LYS A 306 -8.78 6.19 28.32
C LYS A 306 -7.71 6.54 29.35
N ARG A 307 -6.59 7.16 28.96
CA ARG A 307 -5.49 7.46 29.90
C ARG A 307 -5.58 8.86 30.51
N ILE A 308 -6.28 9.80 29.87
CA ILE A 308 -6.55 11.12 30.45
C ILE A 308 -7.58 11.02 31.59
N GLU A 309 -8.65 10.22 31.46
CA GLU A 309 -9.60 9.99 32.56
C GLU A 309 -8.99 9.28 33.77
N ILE A 310 -7.96 8.44 33.57
CA ILE A 310 -7.27 7.74 34.67
C ILE A 310 -6.25 8.68 35.34
N LEU A 311 -5.48 9.45 34.55
CA LEU A 311 -4.50 10.39 35.10
C LEU A 311 -5.15 11.65 35.72
N GLU A 312 -6.34 12.06 35.29
CA GLU A 312 -7.13 13.12 35.93
C GLU A 312 -7.87 12.64 37.20
N LYS A 313 -8.16 11.34 37.33
CA LYS A 313 -8.65 10.76 38.59
C LYS A 313 -7.53 10.56 39.60
N ASP A 314 -6.34 10.16 39.16
CA ASP A 314 -5.17 9.97 40.04
C ASP A 314 -4.56 11.30 40.52
N SER A 315 -4.62 12.37 39.71
CA SER A 315 -4.15 13.71 40.12
C SER A 315 -5.13 14.45 41.05
N ASN A 316 -6.43 14.16 40.99
CA ASN A 316 -7.41 14.70 41.94
C ASN A 316 -7.42 13.97 43.30
N TYR A 317 -6.91 12.74 43.36
CA TYR A 317 -6.73 12.02 44.63
C TYR A 317 -5.52 12.50 45.44
N SER A 318 -4.53 13.10 44.79
CA SER A 318 -3.29 13.57 45.43
C SER A 318 -3.35 15.04 45.92
N ILE A 319 -4.38 15.80 45.55
CA ILE A 319 -4.59 17.19 46.01
C ILE A 319 -5.49 17.25 47.26
N SER A 320 -6.20 16.17 47.62
CA SER A 320 -7.09 16.12 48.80
C SER A 320 -6.44 15.61 50.10
N LEU A 321 -5.16 15.22 50.06
CA LEU A 321 -4.38 14.76 51.23
C LEU A 321 -3.34 15.78 51.73
N SER A 322 -3.37 17.01 51.22
CA SER A 322 -2.43 18.08 51.59
C SER A 322 -3.13 19.40 52.00
N ARG A 323 -4.18 19.30 52.82
CA ARG A 323 -4.69 20.41 53.63
C ARG A 323 -5.09 19.95 55.01
#